data_AF-A0A536XWA4-F1
#
_entry.id   AF-A0A536XWA4-F1
#
_cell.length_a   1.000
_cell.length_b   1.000
_cell.length_c   1.000
_cell.angle_alpha   90.00
_cell.angle_beta   90.00
_cell.angle_gamma   90.00
#
_symmetry.space_group_name_H-M   'P 1'
#
loop_
_entity.id
_entity.type
_entity.pdbx_description
1 polymer ?
#
loop_
_entity_poly.entity_id
_entity_poly.type
_entity_poly.pdbx_seq_one_letter_code
_entity_poly.pdbx_strand_id
1 'polypeptide(L)'
;TLRFLAVNQAAVDHYGYSREEFLSMTAEQLRPPEDIAQLLKDFQDPSRSYMQRVARHRKKNGEQINVEIVSFNLAFDGRPARLGVINDVTDRLKAEQRSRELEARYQALIESRKDHG
;
A
#
# COMPACT_ATOMS: atom_id res chain seq x y z
N THR A 1 -6.59 15.73 -11.92
CA THR A 1 -7.19 14.81 -10.93
C THR A 1 -6.35 13.54 -10.89
N LEU A 2 -6.34 12.80 -9.78
CA LEU A 2 -5.63 11.51 -9.67
C LEU A 2 -6.47 10.32 -10.15
N ARG A 3 -7.26 10.52 -11.23
CA ARG A 3 -8.17 9.52 -11.79
C ARG A 3 -7.38 8.40 -12.47
N PHE A 4 -7.81 7.16 -12.29
CA PHE A 4 -7.21 6.04 -13.02
C PHE A 4 -7.49 6.15 -14.51
N LEU A 5 -6.45 5.99 -15.32
CA LEU A 5 -6.54 6.02 -16.77
C LEU A 5 -6.63 4.61 -17.37
N ALA A 6 -6.02 3.65 -16.69
CA ALA A 6 -6.00 2.24 -17.04
C ALA A 6 -5.78 1.41 -15.78
N VAL A 7 -6.21 0.14 -15.83
CA VAL A 7 -6.01 -0.86 -14.78
C VAL A 7 -5.82 -2.23 -15.43
N ASN A 8 -5.01 -3.09 -14.84
CA ASN A 8 -4.85 -4.47 -15.30
C ASN A 8 -5.85 -5.41 -14.59
N GLN A 9 -5.98 -6.65 -15.09
CA GLN A 9 -6.91 -7.61 -14.50
C GLN A 9 -6.52 -7.99 -13.06
N ALA A 10 -5.21 -8.15 -12.78
CA ALA A 10 -4.74 -8.50 -11.44
C ALA A 10 -5.19 -7.47 -10.37
N ALA A 11 -5.20 -6.17 -10.68
CA ALA A 11 -5.70 -5.17 -9.75
C ALA A 11 -7.23 -5.24 -9.59
N VAL A 12 -7.99 -5.51 -10.65
CA VAL A 12 -9.44 -5.75 -10.57
C VAL A 12 -9.75 -6.89 -9.61
N ASP A 13 -9.09 -8.03 -9.80
CA ASP A 13 -9.29 -9.23 -8.98
C ASP A 13 -8.85 -8.99 -7.53
N HIS A 14 -7.73 -8.30 -7.33
CA HIS A 14 -7.16 -8.08 -6.01
C HIS A 14 -7.94 -7.08 -5.15
N TYR A 15 -8.42 -5.98 -5.75
CA TYR A 15 -9.13 -4.93 -5.02
C TYR A 15 -10.65 -5.12 -4.98
N GLY A 16 -11.18 -5.94 -5.89
CA GLY A 16 -12.61 -6.25 -5.98
C GLY A 16 -13.46 -5.18 -6.65
N TYR A 17 -12.85 -4.13 -7.20
CA TYR A 17 -13.54 -3.16 -8.06
C TYR A 17 -13.51 -3.64 -9.51
N SER A 18 -14.63 -3.50 -10.21
CA SER A 18 -14.68 -3.67 -11.66
C SER A 18 -13.77 -2.68 -12.36
N ARG A 19 -13.45 -2.96 -13.63
CA ARG A 19 -12.66 -2.05 -14.47
C ARG A 19 -13.37 -0.69 -14.61
N GLU A 20 -14.69 -0.69 -14.81
CA GLU A 20 -15.48 0.55 -14.93
C GLU A 20 -15.42 1.37 -13.64
N GLU A 21 -15.56 0.72 -12.48
CA GLU A 21 -15.42 1.38 -11.18
C GLU A 21 -14.03 2.01 -11.05
N PHE A 22 -12.96 1.25 -11.30
CA PHE A 22 -11.60 1.78 -11.27
C PHE A 22 -11.43 3.03 -12.14
N LEU A 23 -11.90 3.02 -13.38
CA LEU A 23 -11.76 4.14 -14.32
C LEU A 23 -12.58 5.38 -13.91
N SER A 24 -13.61 5.20 -13.08
CA SER A 24 -14.39 6.29 -12.48
C SER A 24 -13.77 6.84 -11.18
N MET A 25 -12.83 6.10 -10.58
CA MET A 25 -12.25 6.38 -9.27
C MET A 25 -10.93 7.17 -9.35
N THR A 26 -10.50 7.68 -8.20
CA THR A 26 -9.15 8.27 -8.02
C THR A 26 -8.28 7.42 -7.09
N ALA A 27 -6.97 7.57 -7.20
CA ALA A 27 -6.02 6.88 -6.33
C ALA A 27 -6.22 7.19 -4.83
N GLU A 28 -6.83 8.31 -4.49
CA GLU A 28 -7.17 8.72 -3.12
C GLU A 28 -8.22 7.80 -2.50
N GLN A 29 -9.16 7.29 -3.31
CA GLN A 29 -10.25 6.45 -2.83
C GLN A 29 -9.80 5.05 -2.39
N LEU A 30 -8.60 4.63 -2.82
CA LEU A 30 -7.94 3.43 -2.31
C LEU A 30 -7.23 3.64 -0.98
N ARG A 31 -7.22 4.86 -0.40
CA ARG A 31 -6.45 5.17 0.82
C ARG A 31 -7.34 5.25 2.06
N PRO A 32 -6.79 4.95 3.25
CA PRO A 32 -7.28 5.53 4.50
C PRO A 32 -7.28 7.08 4.41
N PRO A 33 -8.29 7.78 4.94
CA PRO A 33 -8.36 9.25 4.87
C PRO A 33 -7.09 9.95 5.37
N GLU A 34 -6.47 9.42 6.43
CA GLU A 34 -5.26 9.97 7.03
C GLU A 34 -4.02 9.86 6.13
N ASP A 35 -4.02 8.96 5.14
CA ASP A 35 -2.89 8.75 4.23
C ASP A 35 -3.00 9.60 2.95
N ILE A 36 -4.16 10.22 2.69
CA ILE A 36 -4.42 11.02 1.46
C ILE A 36 -3.49 12.23 1.36
N ALA A 37 -3.24 12.92 2.48
CA ALA A 37 -2.37 14.09 2.48
C ALA A 37 -0.95 13.76 2.01
N GLN A 38 -0.41 12.60 2.40
CA GLN A 38 0.90 12.16 1.95
C GLN A 38 0.90 11.78 0.46
N LEU A 39 -0.17 11.12 -0.01
CA LEU A 39 -0.35 10.82 -1.44
C LEU A 39 -0.28 12.09 -2.30
N LEU A 40 -1.02 13.14 -1.91
CA LEU A 40 -1.06 14.39 -2.66
C LEU A 40 0.32 15.06 -2.72
N LYS A 41 1.06 15.08 -1.59
CA LYS A 41 2.45 15.59 -1.55
C LYS A 41 3.35 14.85 -2.54
N ASP A 42 3.25 13.52 -2.58
CA ASP A 42 4.08 12.69 -3.46
C ASP A 42 3.79 12.91 -4.96
N PHE A 43 2.57 13.33 -5.30
CA PHE A 43 2.17 13.63 -6.68
C PHE A 43 2.45 15.08 -7.10
N GLN A 44 2.49 16.01 -6.16
CA GLN A 44 2.78 17.42 -6.42
C GLN A 44 4.27 17.70 -6.58
N ASP A 45 5.15 16.85 -6.03
CA ASP A 45 6.60 17.01 -6.14
C ASP A 45 7.11 16.56 -7.53
N PRO A 46 7.51 17.50 -8.42
CA PRO A 46 7.97 17.16 -9.76
C PRO A 46 9.33 16.46 -9.76
N SER A 47 10.10 16.53 -8.66
CA SER A 47 11.36 15.81 -8.52
C SER A 47 11.16 14.31 -8.26
N ARG A 48 9.96 13.90 -7.78
CA ARG A 48 9.58 12.49 -7.58
C ARG A 48 9.11 11.84 -8.87
N SER A 49 9.99 11.79 -9.86
CA SER A 49 9.78 11.01 -11.09
C SER A 49 9.75 9.50 -10.84
N TYR A 50 10.36 9.05 -9.74
CA TYR A 50 10.34 7.69 -9.20
C TYR A 50 10.06 7.72 -7.70
N MET A 51 9.30 6.74 -7.21
CA MET A 51 9.04 6.55 -5.78
C MET A 51 8.86 5.06 -5.49
N GLN A 52 9.43 4.62 -4.36
CA GLN A 52 9.19 3.31 -3.78
C GLN A 52 8.90 3.44 -2.28
N ARG A 53 7.76 2.90 -1.83
CA ARG A 53 7.37 2.94 -0.40
C ARG A 53 6.33 1.90 -0.05
N VAL A 54 6.23 1.58 1.23
CA VAL A 54 5.05 0.91 1.79
C VAL A 54 3.96 1.96 2.06
N ALA A 55 2.71 1.60 1.83
CA ALA A 55 1.56 2.40 2.22
C ALA A 55 0.33 1.52 2.47
N ARG A 56 -0.67 2.06 3.16
CA ARG A 56 -1.92 1.36 3.39
C ARG A 56 -2.92 1.66 2.27
N HIS A 57 -3.57 0.62 1.79
CA HIS A 57 -4.69 0.70 0.88
C HIS A 57 -5.94 0.06 1.51
N ARG A 58 -7.11 0.34 0.94
CA ARG A 58 -8.39 -0.26 1.31
C ARG A 58 -9.05 -0.85 0.05
N LYS A 59 -9.45 -2.12 0.13
CA LYS A 59 -10.20 -2.82 -0.93
C LYS A 59 -11.68 -2.44 -0.91
N LYS A 60 -12.44 -2.84 -1.93
CA LYS A 60 -13.89 -2.58 -2.03
C LYS A 60 -14.69 -3.11 -0.85
N ASN A 61 -14.31 -4.28 -0.33
CA ASN A 61 -14.93 -4.91 0.83
C ASN A 61 -14.55 -4.24 2.18
N GLY A 62 -13.73 -3.18 2.15
CA GLY A 62 -13.27 -2.48 3.35
C GLY A 62 -12.00 -3.04 3.99
N GLU A 63 -11.48 -4.18 3.52
CA GLU A 63 -10.23 -4.76 4.02
C GLU A 63 -9.06 -3.79 3.83
N GLN A 64 -8.30 -3.57 4.90
CA GLN A 64 -7.05 -2.80 4.83
C GLN A 64 -5.88 -3.73 4.50
N ILE A 65 -5.09 -3.30 3.53
CA ILE A 65 -3.88 -4.01 3.08
C ILE A 65 -2.67 -3.08 3.15
N ASN A 66 -1.50 -3.66 3.39
CA ASN A 66 -0.22 -3.00 3.24
C ASN A 66 0.36 -3.34 1.88
N VAL A 67 0.67 -2.31 1.11
CA VAL A 67 1.20 -2.48 -0.23
C VAL A 67 2.53 -1.79 -0.39
N GLU A 68 3.47 -2.47 -1.03
CA GLU A 68 4.64 -1.84 -1.62
C GLU A 68 4.26 -1.23 -2.96
N ILE A 69 4.54 0.05 -3.10
CA ILE A 69 4.21 0.84 -4.28
C ILE A 69 5.52 1.25 -4.92
N VAL A 70 5.70 0.87 -6.18
CA VAL A 70 6.68 1.47 -7.07
C VAL A 70 5.91 2.34 -8.06
N SER A 71 6.28 3.61 -8.20
CA SER A 71 5.60 4.49 -9.14
C SER A 71 6.56 5.40 -9.87
N PHE A 72 6.23 5.69 -11.13
CA PHE A 72 6.99 6.63 -11.94
C PHE A 72 6.13 7.38 -12.95
N ASN A 73 6.58 8.58 -13.31
CA ASN A 73 5.91 9.41 -14.30
C ASN A 73 6.18 8.88 -15.72
N LEU A 74 5.18 8.92 -16.59
CA LEU A 74 5.28 8.54 -18.00
C LEU A 74 4.30 9.35 -18.85
N ALA A 75 4.45 9.27 -20.17
CA ALA A 75 3.38 9.64 -21.10
C ALA A 75 2.49 8.42 -21.38
N PHE A 76 1.18 8.58 -21.26
CA PHE A 76 0.18 7.55 -21.58
C PHE A 76 -0.87 8.17 -22.49
N ASP A 77 -1.04 7.67 -23.71
CA ASP A 77 -1.90 8.28 -24.75
C ASP A 77 -1.62 9.78 -24.97
N GLY A 78 -0.33 10.15 -25.05
CA GLY A 78 0.08 11.52 -25.34
C GLY A 78 -0.13 12.54 -24.21
N ARG A 79 -0.55 12.10 -23.02
CA ARG A 79 -0.70 12.97 -21.82
C ARG A 79 0.21 12.53 -20.67
N PRO A 80 0.68 13.46 -19.82
CA PRO A 80 1.38 13.12 -18.59
C PRO A 80 0.52 12.25 -17.67
N ALA A 81 1.11 11.16 -17.18
CA ALA A 81 0.49 10.20 -16.29
C ALA A 81 1.52 9.64 -15.28
N ARG A 82 1.03 8.87 -14.31
CA ARG A 82 1.87 8.11 -13.38
C ARG A 82 1.44 6.65 -13.39
N LEU A 83 2.40 5.73 -13.56
CA LEU A 83 2.18 4.31 -13.38
C LEU A 83 2.43 3.97 -11.92
N GLY A 84 1.51 3.22 -11.31
CA GLY A 84 1.70 2.60 -10.00
C GLY A 84 1.72 1.08 -10.14
N VAL A 85 2.81 0.45 -9.72
CA VAL A 85 2.94 -0.98 -9.59
C VAL A 85 2.81 -1.32 -8.11
N ILE A 86 1.85 -2.18 -7.80
CA ILE A 86 1.43 -2.44 -6.43
C ILE A 86 1.66 -3.92 -6.09
N ASN A 87 2.40 -4.17 -5.02
CA ASN A 87 2.62 -5.51 -4.47
C ASN A 87 2.01 -5.57 -3.06
N ASP A 88 1.06 -6.47 -2.83
CA ASP A 88 0.49 -6.67 -1.50
C ASP A 88 1.49 -7.43 -0.63
N VAL A 89 1.91 -6.80 0.46
CA VAL A 89 2.87 -7.33 1.43
C VAL A 89 2.23 -7.57 2.80
N THR A 90 0.91 -7.56 2.88
CA THR A 90 0.14 -7.69 4.12
C THR A 90 0.48 -8.96 4.88
N ASP A 91 0.46 -10.11 4.20
CA ASP A 91 0.72 -11.40 4.86
C ASP A 91 2.16 -11.54 5.31
N ARG A 92 3.11 -11.02 4.52
CA ARG A 92 4.52 -10.95 4.90
C ARG A 92 4.70 -10.11 6.17
N LEU A 93 4.15 -8.90 6.21
CA LEU A 93 4.27 -8.02 7.37
C LEU A 93 3.56 -8.58 8.60
N LYS A 94 2.42 -9.26 8.43
CA LYS A 94 1.72 -9.97 9.52
C LYS A 94 2.57 -11.12 10.07
N ALA A 95 3.23 -11.89 9.20
CA ALA A 95 4.10 -12.99 9.61
C ALA A 95 5.33 -12.48 10.38
N GLU A 96 6.00 -11.45 9.87
CA GLU A 96 7.13 -10.81 10.55
C GLU A 96 6.74 -10.25 11.92
N GLN A 97 5.57 -9.63 12.01
CA GLN A 97 5.07 -9.09 13.28
C GLN A 97 4.81 -10.19 14.31
N ARG A 98 4.19 -11.30 13.91
CA ARG A 98 3.97 -12.46 14.78
C ARG A 98 5.30 -13.06 15.26
N SER A 99 6.31 -13.13 14.39
CA SER A 99 7.65 -13.62 14.78
C SER A 99 8.25 -12.74 15.88
N ARG A 100 8.23 -11.42 15.68
CA ARG A 100 8.75 -10.45 16.66
C ARG A 100 8.03 -10.54 18.01
N GLU A 101 6.71 -10.70 18.00
CA GLU A 101 5.91 -10.84 19.23
C GLU A 101 6.24 -12.12 20.00
N LEU A 102 6.43 -13.24 19.28
CA LEU A 102 6.82 -14.51 19.90
C LEU A 102 8.23 -14.44 20.49
N GLU A 103 9.17 -13.85 19.77
CA GLU A 103 10.54 -13.64 20.25
C GLU A 103 10.55 -12.77 21.51
N ALA A 104 9.84 -11.63 21.50
CA ALA A 104 9.75 -10.74 22.65
C ALA A 104 9.14 -11.45 23.87
N ARG A 105 8.08 -12.24 23.66
CA ARG A 105 7.43 -13.03 24.73
C ARG A 105 8.38 -14.08 25.30
N TYR A 106 9.17 -14.76 24.46
CA TYR A 106 10.14 -15.75 24.90
C TYR A 106 11.28 -15.12 25.72
N GLN A 107 11.79 -13.96 25.30
CA GLN A 107 12.82 -13.25 26.06
C GLN A 107 12.32 -12.81 27.45
N ALA A 108 11.12 -12.24 27.52
CA ALA A 108 10.51 -11.84 28.80
C ALA A 108 10.34 -13.02 29.78
N LEU A 109 10.01 -14.23 29.28
CA LEU A 109 9.91 -15.44 30.11
C LEU A 109 11.28 -15.91 30.63
N ILE A 110 12.34 -15.80 29.82
CA ILE A 110 13.70 -16.15 30.24
C ILE A 110 14.18 -15.21 31.35
N GLU A 111 13.97 -13.91 31.18
CA GLU A 111 14.36 -12.89 32.16
C GLU A 111 13.64 -13.09 33.49
N SER A 112 12.32 -13.27 33.47
CA SER A 112 11.52 -13.52 34.68
C SER A 112 11.98 -14.76 35.46
N ARG A 113 12.47 -15.81 34.79
CA ARG A 113 13.00 -17.01 35.45
C ARG A 113 14.37 -16.79 36.10
N LYS A 114 15.21 -15.89 35.54
CA LYS A 114 16.53 -15.58 36.11
C LYS A 114 16.45 -14.73 37.38
N ASP A 115 15.38 -13.96 37.55
CA ASP A 115 15.19 -13.14 38.76
C ASP A 115 14.65 -13.93 39.96
N HIS A 116 14.19 -15.17 39.75
CA HIS A 116 13.55 -16.01 40.79
C HIS A 116 14.35 -17.27 41.15
N GLY A 117 15.62 -17.40 40.74
CA GLY A 117 16.52 -18.51 41.06
C GLY A 117 17.90 -18.03 41.46
#